data_AF-U1P5V5-F1
#
_entry.id   AF-U1P5V5-F1
#
_cell.length_a   1.000
_cell.length_b   1.000
_cell.length_c   1.000
_cell.angle_alpha   90.00
_cell.angle_beta   90.00
_cell.angle_gamma   90.00
#
_symmetry.space_group_name_H-M   'P 1'
#
loop_
_entity.id
_entity.type
_entity.pdbx_description
1 polymer ?
#
loop_
_entity_poly.entity_id
_entity_poly.type
_entity_poly.pdbx_seq_one_letter_code
_entity_poly.pdbx_strand_id
1 'polypeptide(L)'
;MYICGFKRVGSHVNPAILDSRLAVTQSYMTERVTRRRALATLGAVGVTGLAGCSGGGGTETAGDEGMGTEAGTTVGSSGDASGTVRVGVLQPVSGDLQYYGSQALYGFYSGLAHKTDTDPIPNAETGEKTVEAGDVTYELIVRDTQFSADTAQTAATNLVTGDEVDMLFGCASSGAARRVIDTVVGQADVPYLAGPAASASLTSNSDSCSERVFRASETTAMDARSGGRYVAEETDVSSVYLFGADYSFGRAVVDNYRAVLEQQGVEIVGERFVPRGYSEWEGLLDNAEEAGAGGIVGGFTVSTLPNLFTSFLQGDYSYR
;
A
#
# COMPACT_ATOMS: atom_id res chain seq x y z
N MET A 1 -2.55 4.22 -6.00
CA MET A 1 -2.38 2.79 -5.64
C MET A 1 -1.06 2.34 -6.21
N TYR A 2 -0.08 2.01 -5.36
CA TYR A 2 1.19 1.47 -5.84
C TYR A 2 1.04 -0.05 -5.96
N ILE A 3 1.16 -0.55 -7.19
CA ILE A 3 1.16 -1.99 -7.50
C ILE A 3 2.63 -2.41 -7.62
N CYS A 4 3.00 -3.52 -6.97
CA CYS A 4 4.34 -4.10 -7.11
C CYS A 4 4.62 -4.43 -8.60
N GLY A 5 5.72 -3.93 -9.15
CA GLY A 5 6.23 -4.34 -10.45
C GLY A 5 5.92 -3.42 -11.63
N PHE A 6 6.66 -2.31 -11.75
CA PHE A 6 7.18 -1.91 -13.06
C PHE A 6 8.65 -2.30 -13.10
N LYS A 7 8.94 -3.40 -13.81
CA LYS A 7 10.29 -3.72 -14.24
C LYS A 7 10.78 -2.52 -15.05
N ARG A 8 11.87 -1.89 -14.62
CA ARG A 8 12.49 -0.74 -15.29
C ARG A 8 12.84 -1.15 -16.72
N VAL A 9 11.99 -0.83 -17.69
CA VAL A 9 12.35 -0.84 -19.11
C VAL A 9 12.93 0.53 -19.40
N GLY A 10 14.14 0.55 -19.96
CA GLY A 10 14.94 1.75 -20.14
C GLY A 10 14.26 2.84 -20.97
N SER A 11 14.65 4.07 -20.62
CA SER A 11 14.79 5.28 -21.45
C SER A 11 13.80 5.54 -22.60
N HIS A 12 13.12 6.69 -22.44
CA HIS A 12 12.48 7.54 -23.47
C HIS A 12 11.06 7.18 -23.92
N VAL A 13 10.04 7.92 -23.46
CA VAL A 13 8.89 8.31 -24.30
C VAL A 13 8.33 9.69 -23.91
N ASN A 14 8.02 10.44 -24.97
CA ASN A 14 7.54 11.80 -25.18
C ASN A 14 6.06 12.00 -24.76
N PRO A 15 5.62 13.15 -24.20
CA PRO A 15 4.25 13.34 -23.74
C PRO A 15 3.39 14.02 -24.81
N ALA A 16 2.58 13.25 -25.52
CA ALA A 16 1.40 13.77 -26.20
C ALA A 16 0.40 12.64 -26.41
N ILE A 17 -0.80 12.83 -25.87
CA ILE A 17 -2.11 12.45 -26.41
C ILE A 17 -3.05 12.32 -25.20
N LEU A 18 -3.72 13.42 -24.93
CA LEU A 18 -4.94 13.52 -24.13
C LEU A 18 -6.10 13.70 -25.12
N ASP A 19 -7.24 13.13 -24.72
CA ASP A 19 -8.61 13.52 -25.10
C ASP A 19 -9.27 12.81 -26.29
N SER A 20 -10.32 12.02 -25.97
CA SER A 20 -11.65 12.24 -26.56
C SER A 20 -12.72 11.37 -25.87
N ARG A 21 -13.75 12.04 -25.35
CA ARG A 21 -15.05 11.48 -24.92
C ARG A 21 -15.94 11.16 -26.14
N LEU A 22 -16.83 10.15 -26.06
CA LEU A 22 -18.30 10.25 -26.36
C LEU A 22 -19.03 8.89 -26.49
N ALA A 23 -20.10 8.76 -25.68
CA ALA A 23 -21.48 8.30 -25.90
C ALA A 23 -21.89 6.99 -26.67
N VAL A 24 -22.55 6.11 -25.90
CA VAL A 24 -23.90 5.47 -26.05
C VAL A 24 -24.22 4.62 -27.29
N THR A 25 -24.69 3.36 -27.10
CA THR A 25 -26.08 2.86 -27.37
C THR A 25 -26.22 1.39 -26.93
N GLN A 26 -27.36 1.06 -26.35
CA GLN A 26 -27.73 -0.20 -25.68
C GLN A 26 -28.42 -1.20 -26.62
N SER A 27 -28.17 -2.51 -26.46
CA SER A 27 -29.13 -3.56 -26.82
C SER A 27 -28.87 -4.83 -25.99
N TYR A 28 -29.93 -5.36 -25.39
CA TYR A 28 -29.96 -6.49 -24.46
C TYR A 28 -29.88 -7.84 -25.19
N MET A 29 -29.17 -8.81 -24.62
CA MET A 29 -29.64 -10.21 -24.48
C MET A 29 -28.86 -10.91 -23.36
N THR A 30 -29.60 -11.66 -22.54
CA THR A 30 -29.22 -12.18 -21.22
C THR A 30 -28.74 -13.62 -21.32
N GLU A 31 -27.57 -13.96 -20.78
CA GLU A 31 -27.22 -15.34 -20.41
C GLU A 31 -26.27 -15.36 -19.19
N ARG A 32 -26.64 -16.15 -18.17
CA ARG A 32 -25.94 -16.27 -16.87
C ARG A 32 -24.78 -17.28 -16.97
N VAL A 33 -23.58 -16.93 -16.50
CA VAL A 33 -22.47 -17.87 -16.30
C VAL A 33 -21.86 -17.71 -14.89
N THR A 34 -21.69 -18.84 -14.19
CA THR A 34 -21.38 -19.00 -12.77
C THR A 34 -19.89 -18.85 -12.41
N ARG A 35 -19.61 -18.31 -11.21
CA ARG A 35 -18.43 -17.54 -10.77
C ARG A 35 -17.10 -18.24 -10.42
N ARG A 36 -16.84 -19.52 -10.72
CA ARG A 36 -15.59 -20.20 -10.26
C ARG A 36 -14.64 -20.75 -11.34
N ARG A 37 -14.75 -20.30 -12.60
CA ARG A 37 -13.87 -20.79 -13.69
C ARG A 37 -13.24 -19.76 -14.63
N ALA A 38 -13.36 -18.46 -14.38
CA ALA A 38 -12.86 -17.45 -15.33
C ALA A 38 -11.41 -16.97 -15.12
N LEU A 39 -10.60 -17.59 -14.23
CA LEU A 39 -9.19 -17.19 -14.01
C LEU A 39 -8.16 -18.29 -14.25
N ALA A 40 -8.51 -19.33 -15.02
CA ALA A 40 -7.56 -20.37 -15.40
C ALA A 40 -7.76 -20.79 -16.86
N THR A 41 -7.21 -20.03 -17.80
CA THR A 41 -6.82 -20.40 -19.18
C THR A 41 -6.29 -19.12 -19.83
N LEU A 42 -5.01 -18.97 -20.15
CA LEU A 42 -4.36 -19.55 -21.31
C LEU A 42 -2.84 -19.60 -21.08
N GLY A 43 -2.31 -20.79 -20.86
CA GLY A 43 -0.92 -21.12 -21.09
C GLY A 43 -0.81 -22.07 -22.29
N ALA A 44 0.02 -21.67 -23.26
CA ALA A 44 0.68 -22.49 -24.28
C ALA A 44 -0.15 -23.28 -25.33
N VAL A 45 0.53 -23.60 -26.44
CA VAL A 45 0.14 -24.37 -27.64
C VAL A 45 -0.47 -23.51 -28.75
N GLY A 46 -0.02 -23.52 -30.01
CA GLY A 46 0.99 -24.30 -30.71
C GLY A 46 0.96 -23.90 -32.19
N VAL A 47 2.11 -23.92 -32.85
CA VAL A 47 2.25 -23.66 -34.29
C VAL A 47 1.81 -24.89 -35.06
N THR A 48 0.76 -24.75 -35.88
CA THR A 48 0.49 -25.66 -37.02
C THR A 48 -0.33 -24.92 -38.08
N GLY A 49 0.29 -24.72 -39.24
CA GLY A 49 -0.37 -24.19 -40.44
C GLY A 49 -0.90 -25.29 -41.37
N LEU A 50 -1.53 -24.79 -42.43
CA LEU A 50 -1.90 -25.41 -43.72
C LEU A 50 -3.37 -25.85 -43.94
N ALA A 51 -4.00 -25.06 -44.83
CA ALA A 51 -4.72 -25.45 -46.05
C ALA A 51 -6.15 -26.03 -46.00
N GLY A 52 -7.05 -25.44 -46.81
CA GLY A 52 -8.30 -26.06 -47.28
C GLY A 52 -9.37 -25.10 -47.79
N CYS A 53 -9.37 -24.82 -49.10
CA CYS A 53 -10.33 -23.99 -49.85
C CYS A 53 -11.69 -24.67 -50.14
N SER A 54 -12.74 -23.86 -50.40
CA SER A 54 -13.82 -24.05 -51.41
C SER A 54 -14.91 -22.99 -51.16
N GLY A 55 -15.06 -21.89 -51.92
CA GLY A 55 -15.61 -21.78 -53.29
C GLY A 55 -17.09 -21.33 -53.21
N GLY A 56 -17.62 -20.29 -53.87
CA GLY A 56 -17.14 -19.25 -54.78
C GLY A 56 -18.30 -18.28 -55.16
N GLY A 57 -18.01 -17.24 -55.96
CA GLY A 57 -19.00 -16.58 -56.84
C GLY A 57 -19.20 -15.05 -56.73
N GLY A 58 -18.51 -14.28 -57.60
CA GLY A 58 -18.88 -12.97 -58.20
C GLY A 58 -19.00 -11.75 -57.26
N THR A 59 -18.55 -10.52 -57.54
CA THR A 59 -18.34 -9.81 -58.81
C THR A 59 -17.50 -8.54 -58.52
N GLU A 60 -16.56 -8.23 -59.43
CA GLU A 60 -15.89 -6.94 -59.74
C GLU A 60 -15.24 -6.09 -58.61
N THR A 61 -13.91 -5.96 -58.69
CA THR A 61 -13.10 -4.92 -58.02
C THR A 61 -12.21 -4.24 -59.06
N ALA A 62 -12.25 -2.91 -59.10
CA ALA A 62 -11.19 -2.09 -59.67
C ALA A 62 -10.67 -1.17 -58.56
N GLY A 63 -9.37 -1.33 -58.27
CA GLY A 63 -8.43 -0.37 -57.66
C GLY A 63 -8.83 0.38 -56.38
N ASP A 64 -8.11 0.14 -55.28
CA ASP A 64 -7.01 1.03 -54.86
C ASP A 64 -6.35 0.50 -53.57
N GLU A 65 -5.09 0.86 -53.39
CA GLU A 65 -4.11 0.26 -52.50
C GLU A 65 -4.22 0.66 -51.02
N GLY A 66 -4.01 -0.33 -50.14
CA GLY A 66 -3.16 -0.26 -48.93
C GLY A 66 -3.40 0.79 -47.84
N MET A 67 -3.85 0.35 -46.66
CA MET A 67 -3.16 0.62 -45.38
C MET A 67 -3.67 -0.34 -44.29
N GLY A 68 -2.76 -0.89 -43.49
CA GLY A 68 -2.97 -2.06 -42.62
C GLY A 68 -3.96 -1.90 -41.47
N THR A 69 -4.62 -3.01 -41.15
CA THR A 69 -5.48 -3.23 -39.99
C THR A 69 -4.63 -3.43 -38.73
N GLU A 70 -4.65 -2.46 -37.81
CA GLU A 70 -4.26 -2.71 -36.42
C GLU A 70 -5.33 -3.54 -35.72
N ALA A 71 -4.87 -4.59 -35.04
CA ALA A 71 -5.69 -5.49 -34.25
C ALA A 71 -6.35 -4.71 -33.10
N GLY A 72 -7.69 -4.61 -33.16
CA GLY A 72 -8.49 -4.03 -32.09
C GLY A 72 -8.37 -4.86 -30.81
N THR A 73 -7.80 -4.27 -29.77
CA THR A 73 -7.94 -4.73 -28.39
C THR A 73 -9.41 -4.72 -28.01
N THR A 74 -10.00 -5.90 -27.83
CA THR A 74 -11.31 -6.04 -27.20
C THR A 74 -11.22 -5.56 -25.75
N VAL A 75 -11.68 -4.35 -25.50
CA VAL A 75 -11.95 -3.85 -24.15
C VAL A 75 -13.09 -4.69 -23.59
N GLY A 76 -12.79 -5.51 -22.58
CA GLY A 76 -13.78 -6.28 -21.86
C GLY A 76 -14.85 -5.35 -21.31
N SER A 77 -16.10 -5.63 -21.67
CA SER A 77 -17.27 -4.92 -21.15
C SER A 77 -17.25 -4.93 -19.62
N SER A 78 -17.33 -3.76 -19.00
CA SER A 78 -17.62 -3.60 -17.58
C SER A 78 -19.01 -4.15 -17.32
N GLY A 79 -19.11 -5.42 -16.92
CA GLY A 79 -20.35 -5.99 -16.41
C GLY A 79 -20.70 -5.29 -15.10
N ASP A 80 -21.98 -4.96 -14.90
CA ASP A 80 -22.47 -4.44 -13.63
C ASP A 80 -22.11 -5.44 -12.51
N ALA A 81 -21.33 -4.96 -11.54
CA ALA A 81 -20.93 -5.77 -10.40
C ALA A 81 -22.16 -6.01 -9.51
N SER A 82 -22.43 -7.27 -9.18
CA SER A 82 -23.50 -7.66 -8.26
C SER A 82 -23.01 -8.70 -7.23
N GLY A 83 -23.62 -8.73 -6.05
CA GLY A 83 -23.33 -9.68 -4.97
C GLY A 83 -22.52 -9.13 -3.81
N THR A 84 -22.14 -10.00 -2.87
CA THR A 84 -21.45 -9.63 -1.65
C THR A 84 -19.93 -9.58 -1.82
N VAL A 85 -19.29 -8.55 -1.26
CA VAL A 85 -17.84 -8.42 -1.10
C VAL A 85 -17.52 -8.38 0.40
N ARG A 86 -16.83 -9.40 0.90
CA ARG A 86 -16.42 -9.52 2.30
C ARG A 86 -15.00 -9.02 2.48
N VAL A 87 -14.83 -8.04 3.37
CA VAL A 87 -13.52 -7.44 3.68
C VAL A 87 -13.19 -7.71 5.14
N GLY A 88 -12.13 -8.46 5.38
CA GLY A 88 -11.57 -8.62 6.72
C GLY A 88 -10.74 -7.40 7.10
N VAL A 89 -11.11 -6.72 8.17
CA VAL A 89 -10.47 -5.47 8.60
C VAL A 89 -9.69 -5.69 9.90
N LEU A 90 -8.38 -5.46 9.84
CA LEU A 90 -7.41 -5.71 10.89
C LEU A 90 -6.82 -4.38 11.38
N GLN A 91 -7.38 -3.81 12.44
CA GLN A 91 -6.88 -2.56 13.02
C GLN A 91 -6.81 -2.63 14.55
N PRO A 92 -5.89 -1.91 15.20
CA PRO A 92 -5.86 -1.81 16.66
C PRO A 92 -7.00 -0.88 17.10
N VAL A 93 -8.04 -1.42 17.74
CA VAL A 93 -9.16 -0.62 18.25
C VAL A 93 -9.21 -0.61 19.78
N SER A 94 -8.22 -1.22 20.43
CA SER A 94 -7.98 -1.12 21.86
C SER A 94 -6.49 -0.89 22.18
N GLY A 95 -6.21 -0.53 23.44
CA GLY A 95 -4.87 -0.26 23.95
C GLY A 95 -4.31 1.12 23.58
N ASP A 96 -3.09 1.40 24.03
CA ASP A 96 -2.49 2.76 23.98
C ASP A 96 -2.32 3.33 22.56
N LEU A 97 -2.32 2.46 21.55
CA LEU A 97 -2.15 2.81 20.14
C LEU A 97 -3.43 2.66 19.32
N GLN A 98 -4.60 2.54 19.97
CA GLN A 98 -5.90 2.39 19.29
C GLN A 98 -6.21 3.53 18.34
N TYR A 99 -5.71 4.74 18.61
CA TYR A 99 -6.02 5.91 17.80
C TYR A 99 -5.53 5.75 16.35
N TYR A 100 -4.42 5.04 16.10
CA TYR A 100 -3.95 4.73 14.75
C TYR A 100 -4.96 3.86 13.99
N GLY A 101 -5.56 2.88 14.67
CA GLY A 101 -6.60 2.05 14.09
C GLY A 101 -7.89 2.83 13.87
N SER A 102 -8.27 3.71 14.82
CA SER A 102 -9.42 4.60 14.64
C SER A 102 -9.27 5.49 13.41
N GLN A 103 -8.12 6.14 13.23
CA GLN A 103 -7.84 6.96 12.05
C GLN A 103 -7.90 6.14 10.75
N ALA A 104 -7.32 4.93 10.74
CA ALA A 104 -7.35 4.05 9.59
C ALA A 104 -8.79 3.62 9.23
N LEU A 105 -9.61 3.31 10.23
CA LEU A 105 -11.01 2.94 10.04
C LEU A 105 -11.84 4.12 9.54
N TYR A 106 -11.70 5.31 10.14
CA TYR A 106 -12.40 6.50 9.66
C TYR A 106 -12.04 6.84 8.22
N GLY A 107 -10.76 6.73 7.85
CA GLY A 107 -10.32 6.92 6.47
C GLY A 107 -10.91 5.89 5.51
N PHE A 108 -10.89 4.60 5.87
CA PHE A 108 -11.47 3.53 5.07
C PHE A 108 -12.99 3.70 4.90
N TYR A 109 -13.71 3.97 6.00
CA TYR A 109 -15.16 4.18 5.97
C TYR A 109 -15.56 5.42 5.18
N SER A 110 -14.80 6.51 5.30
CA SER A 110 -15.06 7.72 4.51
C SER A 110 -14.82 7.49 3.02
N GLY A 111 -13.76 6.74 2.67
CA GLY A 111 -13.49 6.35 1.29
C GLY A 111 -14.55 5.42 0.71
N LEU A 112 -15.01 4.44 1.49
CA LEU A 112 -16.10 3.55 1.09
C LEU A 112 -17.39 4.35 0.88
N ALA A 113 -17.80 5.14 1.87
CA ALA A 113 -18.96 6.03 1.81
C ALA A 113 -18.95 6.95 0.58
N HIS A 114 -17.80 7.57 0.29
CA HIS A 114 -17.63 8.37 -0.91
C HIS A 114 -17.82 7.56 -2.20
N LYS A 115 -17.31 6.33 -2.24
CA LYS A 115 -17.43 5.44 -3.42
C LYS A 115 -18.84 4.92 -3.60
N THR A 116 -19.57 4.69 -2.51
CA THR A 116 -20.91 4.10 -2.51
C THR A 116 -22.05 5.11 -2.48
N ASP A 117 -21.73 6.41 -2.34
CA ASP A 117 -22.71 7.48 -2.14
C ASP A 117 -23.61 7.23 -0.92
N THR A 118 -22.99 6.78 0.18
CA THR A 118 -23.64 6.51 1.47
C THR A 118 -23.01 7.33 2.59
N ASP A 119 -23.58 7.29 3.79
CA ASP A 119 -22.95 7.89 4.97
C ASP A 119 -21.77 7.05 5.49
N PRO A 120 -20.71 7.67 6.03
CA PRO A 120 -19.63 6.95 6.72
C PRO A 120 -20.12 6.20 7.94
N ILE A 121 -19.55 5.02 8.19
CA ILE A 121 -19.77 4.25 9.42
C ILE A 121 -19.25 5.07 10.62
N PRO A 122 -20.10 5.37 11.63
CA PRO A 122 -19.79 6.42 12.61
C PRO A 122 -18.77 6.01 13.70
N ASN A 123 -18.45 4.73 13.86
CA ASN A 123 -17.60 4.25 14.97
C ASN A 123 -16.48 3.29 14.51
N ALA A 124 -15.30 3.49 15.08
CA ALA A 124 -14.13 2.62 14.93
C ALA A 124 -14.13 1.50 15.98
N GLU A 125 -14.97 0.49 15.79
CA GLU A 125 -15.17 -0.64 16.71
C GLU A 125 -15.11 -1.99 15.99
N THR A 126 -14.95 -3.07 16.76
CA THR A 126 -15.01 -4.44 16.22
C THR A 126 -16.41 -4.82 15.76
N GLY A 127 -16.50 -5.92 15.02
CA GLY A 127 -17.77 -6.53 14.60
C GLY A 127 -18.03 -6.38 13.10
N GLU A 128 -19.22 -6.78 12.70
CA GLU A 128 -19.67 -6.75 11.31
C GLU A 128 -20.37 -5.44 10.99
N LYS A 129 -20.07 -4.90 9.81
CA LYS A 129 -20.68 -3.68 9.27
C LYS A 129 -21.08 -3.94 7.82
N THR A 130 -22.28 -3.54 7.44
CA THR A 130 -22.82 -3.75 6.09
C THR A 130 -23.09 -2.41 5.41
N VAL A 131 -22.66 -2.28 4.15
CA VAL A 131 -22.96 -1.12 3.29
C VAL A 131 -23.55 -1.64 1.98
N GLU A 132 -24.77 -1.21 1.67
CA GLU A 132 -25.46 -1.54 0.41
C GLU A 132 -25.19 -0.44 -0.62
N ALA A 133 -24.74 -0.83 -1.82
CA ALA A 133 -24.45 0.11 -2.91
C ALA A 133 -24.87 -0.48 -4.27
N GLY A 134 -26.07 -0.13 -4.73
CA GLY A 134 -26.66 -0.73 -5.92
C GLY A 134 -26.88 -2.23 -5.71
N ASP A 135 -26.36 -3.05 -6.63
CA ASP A 135 -26.45 -4.52 -6.55
C ASP A 135 -25.30 -5.17 -5.75
N VAL A 136 -24.42 -4.37 -5.11
CA VAL A 136 -23.28 -4.85 -4.33
C VAL A 136 -23.49 -4.60 -2.84
N THR A 137 -23.31 -5.65 -2.05
CA THR A 137 -23.30 -5.58 -0.58
C THR A 137 -21.86 -5.68 -0.09
N TYR A 138 -21.37 -4.69 0.64
CA TYR A 138 -20.06 -4.73 1.28
C TYR A 138 -20.21 -5.15 2.73
N GLU A 139 -19.60 -6.27 3.10
CA GLU A 139 -19.55 -6.77 4.48
C GLU A 139 -18.14 -6.58 5.04
N LEU A 140 -17.99 -5.67 6.00
CA LEU A 140 -16.72 -5.42 6.68
C LEU A 140 -16.72 -6.17 8.01
N ILE A 141 -15.69 -6.99 8.24
CA ILE A 141 -15.54 -7.78 9.45
C ILE A 141 -14.32 -7.26 10.22
N VAL A 142 -14.57 -6.40 11.20
CA VAL A 142 -13.51 -5.71 11.96
C VAL A 142 -13.06 -6.55 13.14
N ARG A 143 -11.75 -6.83 13.20
CA ARG A 143 -11.09 -7.55 14.29
C ARG A 143 -10.00 -6.66 14.91
N ASP A 144 -9.99 -6.62 16.24
CA ASP A 144 -9.00 -5.89 17.00
C ASP A 144 -7.65 -6.62 16.94
N THR A 145 -6.63 -5.93 16.43
CA THR A 145 -5.26 -6.47 16.38
C THR A 145 -4.47 -6.19 17.65
N GLN A 146 -4.94 -5.30 18.53
CA GLN A 146 -4.23 -4.90 19.77
C GLN A 146 -2.79 -4.40 19.51
N PHE A 147 -2.52 -3.94 18.27
CA PHE A 147 -1.18 -3.58 17.80
C PHE A 147 -0.15 -4.73 17.82
N SER A 148 -0.60 -5.98 17.96
CA SER A 148 0.21 -7.19 18.11
C SER A 148 0.28 -8.00 16.82
N ALA A 149 1.46 -8.53 16.51
CA ALA A 149 1.66 -9.37 15.33
C ALA A 149 0.95 -10.73 15.45
N ASP A 150 1.00 -11.36 16.63
CA ASP A 150 0.40 -12.67 16.84
C ASP A 150 -1.13 -12.59 16.88
N THR A 151 -1.68 -11.53 17.50
CA THR A 151 -3.13 -11.27 17.49
C THR A 151 -3.61 -11.00 16.06
N ALA A 152 -2.88 -10.17 15.29
CA ALA A 152 -3.22 -9.90 13.90
C ALA A 152 -3.16 -11.15 13.00
N GLN A 153 -2.14 -12.01 13.18
CA GLN A 153 -2.03 -13.27 12.43
C GLN A 153 -3.21 -14.20 12.71
N THR A 154 -3.57 -14.35 13.98
CA THR A 154 -4.68 -15.21 14.40
C THR A 154 -6.00 -14.70 13.84
N ALA A 155 -6.25 -13.38 13.96
CA ALA A 155 -7.45 -12.75 13.41
C ALA A 155 -7.51 -12.88 11.87
N ALA A 156 -6.41 -12.65 11.16
CA ALA A 156 -6.34 -12.80 9.70
C ALA A 156 -6.62 -14.24 9.27
N THR A 157 -6.03 -15.23 9.95
CA THR A 157 -6.28 -16.66 9.68
C THR A 157 -7.77 -16.98 9.83
N ASN A 158 -8.41 -16.52 10.90
CA ASN A 158 -9.84 -16.76 11.13
C ASN A 158 -10.73 -16.06 10.10
N LEU A 159 -10.40 -14.82 9.73
CA LEU A 159 -11.13 -14.08 8.69
C LEU A 159 -11.09 -14.81 7.35
N VAL A 160 -9.93 -15.37 6.99
CA VAL A 160 -9.74 -16.06 5.71
C VAL A 160 -10.35 -17.45 5.70
N THR A 161 -10.16 -18.23 6.77
CA THR A 161 -10.56 -19.65 6.81
C THR A 161 -11.97 -19.89 7.36
N GLY A 162 -12.42 -19.05 8.28
CA GLY A 162 -13.74 -19.15 8.92
C GLY A 162 -14.75 -18.21 8.29
N ASP A 163 -14.41 -16.93 8.19
CA ASP A 163 -15.32 -15.90 7.64
C ASP A 163 -15.27 -15.83 6.09
N GLU A 164 -14.31 -16.52 5.46
CA GLU A 164 -14.10 -16.60 4.00
C GLU A 164 -14.06 -15.23 3.30
N VAL A 165 -13.37 -14.25 3.90
CA VAL A 165 -13.27 -12.90 3.33
C VAL A 165 -12.61 -12.89 1.96
N ASP A 166 -13.07 -12.00 1.06
CA ASP A 166 -12.55 -11.85 -0.29
C ASP A 166 -11.24 -11.04 -0.32
N MET A 167 -11.02 -10.19 0.68
CA MET A 167 -9.78 -9.45 0.85
C MET A 167 -9.55 -9.05 2.30
N LEU A 168 -8.32 -8.65 2.60
CA LEU A 168 -7.91 -8.12 3.89
C LEU A 168 -7.50 -6.65 3.76
N PHE A 169 -7.83 -5.84 4.77
CA PHE A 169 -7.36 -4.47 4.95
C PHE A 169 -6.77 -4.29 6.36
N GLY A 170 -5.61 -3.65 6.46
CA GLY A 170 -4.87 -3.50 7.72
C GLY A 170 -3.38 -3.67 7.47
N CYS A 171 -2.49 -3.73 8.44
CA CYS A 171 -2.60 -3.35 9.84
C CYS A 171 -1.97 -1.96 10.03
N ALA A 172 -2.18 -1.31 11.18
CA ALA A 172 -1.42 -0.10 11.52
C ALA A 172 0.04 -0.38 11.92
N SER A 173 0.32 -1.50 12.58
CA SER A 173 1.68 -1.91 12.93
C SER A 173 2.38 -2.54 11.73
N SER A 174 3.55 -2.00 11.35
CA SER A 174 4.37 -2.56 10.25
C SER A 174 4.83 -4.00 10.52
N GLY A 175 5.11 -4.34 11.78
CA GLY A 175 5.45 -5.72 12.16
C GLY A 175 4.25 -6.67 12.04
N ALA A 176 3.06 -6.22 12.45
CA ALA A 176 1.84 -7.01 12.32
C ALA A 176 1.46 -7.21 10.85
N ALA A 177 1.55 -6.15 10.03
CA ALA A 177 1.30 -6.23 8.60
C ALA A 177 2.24 -7.23 7.91
N ARG A 178 3.54 -7.16 8.22
CA ARG A 178 4.52 -8.13 7.69
C ARG A 178 4.16 -9.56 8.09
N ARG A 179 3.83 -9.80 9.36
CA ARG A 179 3.44 -11.15 9.81
C ARG A 179 2.22 -11.67 9.05
N VAL A 180 1.18 -10.85 8.86
CA VAL A 180 -0.03 -11.23 8.10
C VAL A 180 0.33 -11.53 6.64
N ILE A 181 1.16 -10.70 6.00
CA ILE A 181 1.61 -10.93 4.62
C ILE A 181 2.33 -12.28 4.50
N ASP A 182 3.34 -12.49 5.35
CA ASP A 182 4.26 -13.64 5.25
C ASP A 182 3.56 -14.97 5.59
N THR A 183 2.55 -14.95 6.47
CA THR A 183 1.93 -16.18 7.02
C THR A 183 0.53 -16.47 6.52
N VAL A 184 -0.22 -15.47 6.03
CA VAL A 184 -1.62 -15.64 5.62
C VAL A 184 -1.80 -15.30 4.15
N VAL A 185 -1.40 -14.11 3.73
CA VAL A 185 -1.64 -13.59 2.37
C VAL A 185 -1.03 -14.50 1.30
N GLY A 186 0.24 -14.87 1.46
CA GLY A 186 0.94 -15.73 0.50
C GLY A 186 0.40 -17.16 0.45
N GLN A 187 -0.12 -17.68 1.57
CA GLN A 187 -0.60 -19.06 1.66
C GLN A 187 -2.03 -19.22 1.14
N ALA A 188 -2.90 -18.27 1.46
CA ALA A 188 -4.31 -18.29 1.09
C ALA A 188 -4.61 -17.58 -0.22
N ASP A 189 -3.60 -16.93 -0.83
CA ASP A 189 -3.74 -16.16 -2.06
C ASP A 189 -4.84 -15.08 -1.96
N VAL A 190 -4.96 -14.43 -0.79
CA VAL A 190 -5.98 -13.41 -0.54
C VAL A 190 -5.41 -12.00 -0.78
N PRO A 191 -6.06 -11.12 -1.56
CA PRO A 191 -5.62 -9.74 -1.67
C PRO A 191 -5.54 -9.02 -0.32
N TYR A 192 -4.49 -8.23 -0.13
CA TYR A 192 -4.20 -7.48 1.09
C TYR A 192 -3.91 -6.03 0.75
N LEU A 193 -4.72 -5.13 1.27
CA LEU A 193 -4.47 -3.70 1.25
C LEU A 193 -3.85 -3.28 2.58
N ALA A 194 -2.57 -2.92 2.54
CA ALA A 194 -1.89 -2.35 3.69
C ALA A 194 -2.64 -1.11 4.20
N GLY A 195 -2.94 -1.09 5.49
CA GLY A 195 -3.40 0.07 6.24
C GLY A 195 -2.27 1.09 6.42
N PRO A 196 -2.21 1.84 7.54
CA PRO A 196 -1.20 2.88 7.71
C PRO A 196 0.20 2.33 8.10
N ALA A 197 0.45 1.03 7.92
CA ALA A 197 1.77 0.45 8.16
C ALA A 197 2.83 1.09 7.22
N ALA A 198 3.62 1.98 7.80
CA ALA A 198 4.50 2.87 7.05
C ALA A 198 5.76 2.21 6.46
N SER A 199 6.18 1.02 6.93
CA SER A 199 7.41 0.41 6.44
C SER A 199 7.37 0.22 4.91
N ALA A 200 8.34 0.81 4.22
CA ALA A 200 8.48 0.67 2.77
C ALA A 200 8.66 -0.80 2.35
N SER A 201 9.30 -1.62 3.19
CA SER A 201 9.62 -3.02 2.88
C SER A 201 8.40 -3.87 2.53
N LEU A 202 7.22 -3.55 3.08
CA LEU A 202 5.98 -4.28 2.82
C LEU A 202 5.62 -4.36 1.33
N THR A 203 6.06 -3.40 0.51
CA THR A 203 5.80 -3.37 -0.95
C THR A 203 7.06 -3.16 -1.79
N SER A 204 8.25 -3.15 -1.18
CA SER A 204 9.51 -2.93 -1.91
C SER A 204 10.54 -4.05 -1.74
N ASN A 205 10.42 -4.85 -0.68
CA ASN A 205 11.30 -6.01 -0.47
C ASN A 205 10.77 -7.21 -1.27
N SER A 206 11.64 -7.94 -1.97
CA SER A 206 11.27 -9.10 -2.80
C SER A 206 10.54 -10.20 -2.06
N ASP A 207 10.79 -10.37 -0.76
CA ASP A 207 10.23 -11.46 0.05
C ASP A 207 8.78 -11.18 0.46
N SER A 208 8.42 -9.90 0.62
CA SER A 208 7.06 -9.46 0.96
C SER A 208 6.30 -8.79 -0.18
N CYS A 209 7.00 -8.44 -1.28
CA CYS A 209 6.39 -7.95 -2.50
C CYS A 209 5.70 -9.12 -3.20
N SER A 210 4.38 -9.05 -3.26
CA SER A 210 3.52 -10.01 -3.93
C SER A 210 2.49 -9.25 -4.77
N GLU A 211 2.00 -9.87 -5.84
CA GLU A 211 0.87 -9.37 -6.65
C GLU A 211 -0.43 -9.22 -5.83
N ARG A 212 -0.46 -9.76 -4.61
CA ARG A 212 -1.58 -9.66 -3.68
C ARG A 212 -1.43 -8.55 -2.64
N VAL A 213 -0.28 -7.87 -2.56
CA VAL A 213 -0.03 -6.84 -1.54
C VAL A 213 -0.07 -5.46 -2.17
N PHE A 214 -1.02 -4.65 -1.74
CA PHE A 214 -1.25 -3.30 -2.23
C PHE A 214 -1.12 -2.28 -1.10
N ARG A 215 -0.85 -1.02 -1.44
CA ARG A 215 -0.97 0.09 -0.49
C ARG A 215 -1.53 1.36 -1.13
N ALA A 216 -2.23 2.13 -0.30
CA ALA A 216 -2.72 3.45 -0.64
C ALA A 216 -2.06 4.57 0.20
N SER A 217 -1.42 4.22 1.32
CA SER A 217 -0.70 5.15 2.18
C SER A 217 0.73 5.43 1.69
N GLU A 218 1.29 6.52 2.19
CA GLU A 218 2.71 6.83 2.13
C GLU A 218 3.57 5.77 2.87
N THR A 219 4.88 5.92 2.72
CA THR A 219 5.87 5.04 3.34
C THR A 219 6.97 5.87 3.97
N THR A 220 7.68 5.29 4.93
CA THR A 220 8.87 5.91 5.55
C THR A 220 9.94 6.28 4.52
N ALA A 221 9.99 5.60 3.37
CA ALA A 221 10.90 5.96 2.28
C ALA A 221 10.49 7.24 1.54
N MET A 222 9.19 7.51 1.42
CA MET A 222 8.68 8.76 0.84
C MET A 222 8.96 9.93 1.77
N ASP A 223 8.72 9.72 3.08
CA ASP A 223 9.00 10.72 4.11
C ASP A 223 10.49 11.06 4.16
N ALA A 224 11.36 10.05 4.18
CA ALA A 224 12.81 10.25 4.18
C ALA A 224 13.30 10.95 2.91
N ARG A 225 12.75 10.62 1.73
CA ARG A 225 13.11 11.30 0.48
C ARG A 225 12.70 12.76 0.48
N SER A 226 11.55 13.08 1.05
CA SER A 226 11.08 14.46 1.17
C SER A 226 11.88 15.22 2.22
N GLY A 227 11.90 14.73 3.46
CA GLY A 227 12.52 15.39 4.60
C GLY A 227 14.05 15.41 4.52
N GLY A 228 14.69 14.29 4.16
CA GLY A 228 16.15 14.23 4.03
C GLY A 228 16.67 15.12 2.91
N ARG A 229 15.94 15.23 1.79
CA ARG A 229 16.27 16.16 0.71
C ARG A 229 16.09 17.61 1.14
N TYR A 230 15.01 17.93 1.86
CA TYR A 230 14.82 19.27 2.42
C TYR A 230 15.96 19.66 3.37
N VAL A 231 16.37 18.76 4.27
CA VAL A 231 17.50 19.00 5.17
C VAL A 231 18.76 19.34 4.38
N ALA A 232 19.07 18.59 3.33
CA ALA A 232 20.27 18.79 2.55
C ALA A 232 20.25 20.02 1.62
N GLU A 233 19.09 20.37 1.06
CA GLU A 233 18.97 21.43 0.05
C GLU A 233 18.58 22.79 0.65
N GLU A 234 17.85 22.81 1.77
CA GLU A 234 17.19 24.01 2.30
C GLU A 234 17.68 24.39 3.71
N THR A 235 18.68 23.70 4.25
CA THR A 235 19.26 23.99 5.57
C THR A 235 20.79 23.94 5.55
N ASP A 236 21.43 24.50 6.58
CA ASP A 236 22.89 24.46 6.75
C ASP A 236 23.38 23.18 7.45
N VAL A 237 22.49 22.19 7.67
CA VAL A 237 22.82 20.94 8.36
C VAL A 237 23.63 20.04 7.44
N SER A 238 24.89 19.80 7.82
CA SER A 238 25.83 18.94 7.07
C SER A 238 26.16 17.63 7.78
N SER A 239 25.79 17.48 9.05
CA SER A 239 25.97 16.27 9.85
C SER A 239 24.71 15.98 10.68
N VAL A 240 24.31 14.71 10.79
CA VAL A 240 23.14 14.30 11.55
C VAL A 240 23.39 13.08 12.44
N TYR A 241 22.69 13.01 13.56
CA TYR A 241 22.59 11.82 14.40
C TYR A 241 21.22 11.16 14.21
N LEU A 242 21.20 9.84 14.04
CA LEU A 242 19.96 9.08 13.81
C LEU A 242 19.48 8.40 15.09
N PHE A 243 18.26 8.69 15.50
CA PHE A 243 17.57 8.02 16.60
C PHE A 243 16.39 7.22 16.07
N GLY A 244 16.31 5.94 16.43
CA GLY A 244 15.22 5.06 15.99
C GLY A 244 14.58 4.27 17.12
N ALA A 245 13.31 3.94 17.00
CA ALA A 245 12.71 2.94 17.87
C ALA A 245 13.23 1.53 17.52
N ASP A 246 13.52 0.70 18.52
CA ASP A 246 14.05 -0.66 18.34
C ASP A 246 12.97 -1.67 17.93
N TYR A 247 12.31 -1.39 16.81
CA TYR A 247 11.40 -2.30 16.11
C TYR A 247 11.27 -1.86 14.65
N SER A 248 10.50 -2.63 13.86
CA SER A 248 10.45 -2.50 12.39
C SER A 248 10.19 -1.09 11.87
N PHE A 249 9.36 -0.28 12.54
CA PHE A 249 9.10 1.11 12.14
C PHE A 249 10.34 1.99 12.29
N GLY A 250 10.93 2.05 13.48
CA GLY A 250 12.07 2.93 13.75
C GLY A 250 13.30 2.54 12.93
N ARG A 251 13.54 1.25 12.76
CA ARG A 251 14.59 0.72 11.85
C ARG A 251 14.35 1.15 10.41
N ALA A 252 13.11 1.01 9.91
CA ALA A 252 12.78 1.48 8.57
C ALA A 252 12.98 2.99 8.41
N VAL A 253 12.65 3.82 9.41
CA VAL A 253 12.91 5.27 9.34
C VAL A 253 14.41 5.55 9.24
N VAL A 254 15.21 4.98 10.16
CA VAL A 254 16.67 5.17 10.18
C VAL A 254 17.32 4.75 8.87
N ASP A 255 16.98 3.55 8.36
CA ASP A 255 17.53 3.03 7.10
C ASP A 255 17.20 3.94 5.91
N ASN A 256 15.95 4.44 5.84
CA ASN A 256 15.51 5.30 4.74
C ASN A 256 16.15 6.69 4.81
N TYR A 257 16.24 7.30 5.99
CA TYR A 257 16.89 8.61 6.15
C TYR A 257 18.39 8.52 5.92
N ARG A 258 19.07 7.49 6.44
CA ARG A 258 20.48 7.21 6.16
C ARG A 258 20.74 7.21 4.65
N ALA A 259 19.99 6.39 3.91
CA ALA A 259 20.19 6.25 2.47
C ALA A 259 20.01 7.58 1.70
N VAL A 260 19.03 8.41 2.10
CA VAL A 260 18.79 9.71 1.45
C VAL A 260 19.85 10.73 1.84
N LEU A 261 20.16 10.85 3.13
CA LEU A 261 21.11 11.86 3.65
C LEU A 261 22.53 11.59 3.13
N GLU A 262 22.98 10.34 3.15
CA GLU A 262 24.29 9.96 2.59
C GLU A 262 24.35 10.26 1.07
N GLN A 263 23.26 10.01 0.33
CA GLN A 263 23.19 10.34 -1.09
C GLN A 263 23.24 11.86 -1.35
N GLN A 264 22.71 12.67 -0.44
CA GLN A 264 22.74 14.14 -0.53
C GLN A 264 24.03 14.74 0.07
N GLY A 265 24.97 13.92 0.54
CA GLY A 265 26.25 14.38 1.10
C GLY A 265 26.18 14.87 2.55
N VAL A 266 25.10 14.56 3.27
CA VAL A 266 25.00 14.82 4.71
C VAL A 266 25.65 13.67 5.47
N GLU A 267 26.56 13.99 6.38
CA GLU A 267 27.31 13.02 7.18
C GLU A 267 26.43 12.41 8.29
N ILE A 268 26.49 11.09 8.48
CA ILE A 268 25.87 10.43 9.64
C ILE A 268 26.92 10.26 10.73
N VAL A 269 26.87 11.09 11.77
CA VAL A 269 27.86 11.10 12.86
C VAL A 269 27.56 10.08 13.97
N GLY A 270 26.36 9.49 13.97
CA GLY A 270 26.03 8.41 14.88
C GLY A 270 24.61 7.87 14.73
N GLU A 271 24.35 6.78 15.43
CA GLU A 271 23.06 6.10 15.43
C GLU A 271 22.78 5.41 16.78
N ARG A 272 21.54 5.56 17.26
CA ARG A 272 21.04 4.84 18.44
C ARG A 272 19.60 4.37 18.28
N PHE A 273 19.37 3.11 18.66
CA PHE A 273 18.03 2.55 18.84
C PHE A 273 17.65 2.51 20.31
N VAL A 274 16.41 2.86 20.62
CA VAL A 274 15.85 2.82 21.97
C VAL A 274 14.56 2.02 22.04
N PRO A 275 14.24 1.38 23.17
CA PRO A 275 12.98 0.67 23.33
C PRO A 275 11.77 1.62 23.25
N ARG A 276 10.59 1.06 22.96
CA ARG A 276 9.33 1.81 23.00
C ARG A 276 9.11 2.38 24.40
N GLY A 277 8.67 3.63 24.48
CA GLY A 277 8.42 4.32 25.75
C GLY A 277 9.66 4.92 26.41
N TYR A 278 10.84 4.83 25.78
CA TYR A 278 12.07 5.42 26.33
C TYR A 278 11.92 6.92 26.65
N SER A 279 12.48 7.33 27.79
CA SER A 279 12.30 8.67 28.37
C SER A 279 13.58 9.36 28.85
N GLU A 280 14.71 8.65 28.92
CA GLU A 280 15.98 9.17 29.46
C GLU A 280 16.85 9.78 28.36
N TRP A 281 16.43 10.93 27.80
CA TRP A 281 17.00 11.45 26.56
C TRP A 281 18.26 12.31 26.71
N GLU A 282 18.47 12.97 27.85
CA GLU A 282 19.55 13.95 28.06
C GLU A 282 20.92 13.39 27.62
N GLY A 283 21.35 12.26 28.20
CA GLY A 283 22.64 11.68 27.84
C GLY A 283 22.73 11.20 26.38
N LEU A 284 21.63 10.82 25.74
CA LEU A 284 21.65 10.47 24.30
C LEU A 284 21.80 11.71 23.42
N LEU A 285 21.19 12.81 23.81
CA LEU A 285 21.29 14.10 23.12
C LEU A 285 22.67 14.74 23.31
N ASP A 286 23.27 14.59 24.50
CA ASP A 286 24.65 15.02 24.76
C ASP A 286 25.62 14.24 23.88
N ASN A 287 25.45 12.91 23.76
CA ASN A 287 26.25 12.08 22.85
C ASN A 287 26.14 12.52 21.38
N ALA A 288 24.98 13.04 20.96
CA ALA A 288 24.82 13.57 19.60
C ALA A 288 25.58 14.88 19.41
N GLU A 289 25.57 15.77 20.41
CA GLU A 289 26.35 17.00 20.41
C GLU A 289 27.86 16.73 20.37
N GLU A 290 28.33 15.84 21.24
CA GLU A 290 29.74 15.44 21.32
C GLU A 290 30.23 14.78 20.04
N ALA A 291 29.34 14.08 19.32
CA ALA A 291 29.62 13.52 18.00
C ALA A 291 29.66 14.57 16.88
N GLY A 292 29.33 15.83 17.17
CA GLY A 292 29.33 16.93 16.20
C GLY A 292 28.10 16.93 15.29
N ALA A 293 26.95 16.47 15.78
CA ALA A 293 25.70 16.54 15.03
C ALA A 293 25.28 18.00 14.79
N GLY A 294 24.97 18.35 13.55
CA GLY A 294 24.32 19.62 13.18
C GLY A 294 22.77 19.53 13.23
N GLY A 295 22.24 18.31 13.28
CA GLY A 295 20.85 18.05 13.63
C GLY A 295 20.54 16.59 13.94
N ILE A 296 19.30 16.29 14.32
CA ILE A 296 18.85 14.93 14.64
C ILE A 296 17.65 14.48 13.81
N VAL A 297 17.58 13.18 13.53
CA VAL A 297 16.39 12.54 12.93
C VAL A 297 15.85 11.52 13.91
N GLY A 298 14.56 11.63 14.25
CA GLY A 298 13.87 10.73 15.18
C GLY A 298 12.79 9.87 14.53
N GLY A 299 12.99 8.54 14.50
CA GLY A 299 12.01 7.55 14.03
C GLY A 299 11.17 6.97 15.16
N PHE A 300 10.20 7.74 15.68
CA PHE A 300 9.42 7.38 16.86
C PHE A 300 7.91 7.52 16.69
N THR A 301 7.17 6.66 17.40
CA THR A 301 5.73 6.81 17.62
C THR A 301 5.45 7.72 18.82
N VAL A 302 4.19 8.11 19.01
CA VAL A 302 3.75 9.02 20.10
C VAL A 302 4.06 8.54 21.52
N SER A 303 4.38 7.26 21.72
CA SER A 303 4.82 6.74 23.03
C SER A 303 6.21 7.23 23.44
N THR A 304 7.03 7.67 22.48
CA THR A 304 8.45 7.98 22.69
C THR A 304 8.77 9.40 22.21
N LEU A 305 8.16 9.84 21.10
CA LEU A 305 8.43 11.13 20.49
C LEU A 305 8.22 12.34 21.43
N PRO A 306 7.14 12.41 22.26
CA PRO A 306 6.96 13.53 23.18
C PRO A 306 8.07 13.64 24.23
N ASN A 307 8.62 12.51 24.69
CA ASN A 307 9.72 12.52 25.65
C ASN A 307 11.00 13.08 25.02
N LEU A 308 11.35 12.61 23.81
CA LEU A 308 12.49 13.15 23.05
C LEU A 308 12.34 14.65 22.85
N PHE A 309 11.18 15.08 22.35
CA PHE A 309 10.94 16.48 22.03
C PHE A 309 10.99 17.37 23.27
N THR A 310 10.42 16.90 24.40
CA THR A 310 10.46 17.63 25.66
C THR A 310 11.88 17.80 26.17
N SER A 311 12.69 16.73 26.19
CA SER A 311 14.08 16.82 26.62
C SER A 311 14.93 17.68 25.70
N PHE A 312 14.73 17.58 24.38
CA PHE A 312 15.44 18.42 23.41
C PHE A 312 15.14 19.91 23.59
N LEU A 313 13.88 20.27 23.82
CA LEU A 313 13.49 21.67 24.05
C LEU A 313 13.90 22.23 25.42
N GLN A 314 14.14 21.36 26.40
CA GLN A 314 14.58 21.75 27.73
C GLN A 314 16.11 21.85 27.83
N GLY A 315 16.83 21.13 26.98
CA GLY A 315 18.28 21.22 26.87
C GLY A 315 18.75 22.46 26.11
N ASP A 316 20.01 22.82 26.34
CA ASP A 316 20.69 23.90 25.62
C ASP A 316 21.63 23.29 24.57
N TYR A 317 21.03 22.75 23.51
CA TYR A 317 21.75 22.06 22.43
C TYR A 317 22.06 23.02 21.27
N SER A 318 23.27 22.93 20.73
CA SER A 318 23.72 23.78 19.62
C SER A 318 23.16 23.38 18.24
N TYR A 319 22.51 22.22 18.15
CA TYR A 319 22.03 21.62 16.92
C TYR A 319 20.50 21.66 16.77
N ARG A 320 20.01 21.34 15.56
CA ARG A 320 18.59 21.45 15.18
C ARG A 320 17.81 20.15 15.22
#